data_AF-A0A8T7BUB5-F1
#
_entry.id   AF-A0A8T7BUB5-F1
#
_cell.length_a   1.000
_cell.length_b   1.000
_cell.length_c   1.000
_cell.angle_alpha   90.00
_cell.angle_beta   90.00
_cell.angle_gamma   90.00
#
_symmetry.space_group_name_H-M   'P 1'
#
loop_
_entity.id
_entity.type
_entity.pdbx_description
1 polymer ?
#
loop_
_entity_poly.entity_id
_entity_poly.type
_entity_poly.pdbx_seq_one_letter_code
_entity_poly.pdbx_strand_id
1 'polypeptide(L)'
;MSDSTEDGLSRRKRNPLFWLAIATVVAITYIFVGTDRRTTIVVSEPAKNELTSGTIDRSLLVPPGMRARQFIEQLRNEGKPYALDEVFSKADDYGREGSLADAHLLYFFAAREGHVDSMIKLAEMLDPNLFQSENSLLDQPDPLQSYKWYRKAAEQGQSDMSARIQKLQQWAMQESESDNPYARQLLLVVQ
;
A
#
# COMPACT_ATOMS: atom_id res chain seq x y z
N MET A 1 -81.76 7.92 27.53
CA MET A 1 -81.23 9.12 28.19
C MET A 1 -79.74 9.15 27.89
N SER A 2 -79.22 9.97 26.96
CA SER A 2 -79.26 11.45 26.99
C SER A 2 -78.65 11.92 28.32
N ASP A 3 -77.63 12.76 28.41
CA ASP A 3 -77.13 13.82 27.55
C ASP A 3 -75.82 14.35 28.19
N SER A 4 -74.98 15.01 27.38
CA SER A 4 -73.94 16.06 27.59
C SER A 4 -73.48 16.44 29.02
N THR A 5 -72.27 16.94 29.33
CA THR A 5 -71.39 17.96 28.73
C THR A 5 -70.12 17.96 29.64
N GLU A 6 -68.88 18.20 29.22
CA GLU A 6 -68.25 19.53 29.21
C GLU A 6 -66.79 19.41 28.74
N ASP A 7 -66.46 20.33 27.85
CA ASP A 7 -65.19 20.62 27.23
C ASP A 7 -64.21 21.27 28.21
N GLY A 8 -62.92 20.91 28.11
CA GLY A 8 -61.85 21.45 28.96
C GLY A 8 -60.56 21.65 28.18
N LEU A 9 -60.62 22.31 27.02
CA LEU A 9 -59.48 22.66 26.18
C LEU A 9 -58.55 23.66 26.89
N SER A 10 -57.58 23.14 27.64
CA SER A 10 -56.40 23.89 28.07
C SER A 10 -55.50 24.14 26.86
N ARG A 11 -55.64 25.33 26.27
CA ARG A 11 -54.83 25.86 25.17
C ARG A 11 -53.38 26.01 25.61
N ARG A 12 -52.60 24.92 25.53
CA ARG A 12 -51.16 24.89 25.81
C ARG A 12 -50.48 25.82 24.80
N LYS A 13 -50.06 27.01 25.25
CA LYS A 13 -49.21 27.93 24.47
C LYS A 13 -48.01 27.14 23.96
N ARG A 14 -47.96 26.88 22.65
CA ARG A 14 -46.82 26.23 22.00
C ARG A 14 -45.62 27.18 22.11
N ASN A 15 -44.59 26.76 22.82
CA ASN A 15 -43.36 27.54 22.98
C ASN A 15 -42.67 27.64 21.61
N PRO A 16 -42.41 28.87 21.10
CA PRO A 16 -41.86 29.06 19.76
C PRO A 16 -40.43 28.50 19.63
N LEU A 17 -39.71 28.35 20.75
CA LEU A 17 -38.40 27.71 20.80
C LEU A 17 -38.42 26.24 20.38
N PHE A 18 -39.52 25.52 20.67
CA PHE A 18 -39.65 24.11 20.29
C PHE A 18 -39.84 23.94 18.77
N TRP A 19 -40.52 24.90 18.13
CA TRP A 19 -40.65 24.96 16.67
C TRP A 19 -39.36 25.38 15.98
N LEU A 20 -38.57 26.27 16.61
CA LEU A 20 -37.27 26.69 16.08
C LEU A 20 -36.26 25.52 16.06
N ALA A 21 -36.28 24.65 17.08
CA ALA A 21 -35.43 23.46 17.16
C ALA A 21 -35.79 22.41 16.09
N ILE A 22 -37.08 22.20 15.82
CA ILE A 22 -37.52 21.27 14.76
C ILE A 22 -37.14 21.82 13.38
N ALA A 23 -37.34 23.13 13.14
CA ALA A 23 -37.00 23.76 11.87
C ALA A 23 -35.50 23.70 11.57
N THR A 24 -34.64 23.86 12.58
CA THR A 24 -33.18 23.76 12.42
C THR A 24 -32.73 22.35 12.06
N VAL A 25 -33.28 21.32 12.72
CA VAL A 25 -32.95 19.93 12.40
C VAL A 25 -33.39 19.59 10.96
N VAL A 26 -34.62 19.98 10.56
CA VAL A 26 -35.10 19.76 9.18
C VAL A 26 -34.23 20.48 8.14
N ALA A 27 -33.80 21.72 8.42
CA ALA A 27 -32.93 22.46 7.52
C ALA A 27 -31.57 21.78 7.32
N ILE A 28 -30.97 21.26 8.39
CA ILE A 28 -29.68 20.54 8.31
C ILE A 28 -29.83 19.23 7.53
N THR A 29 -30.91 18.47 7.77
CA THR A 29 -31.17 17.23 7.02
C THR A 29 -31.44 17.52 5.55
N TYR A 30 -32.13 18.62 5.22
CA TYR A 30 -32.41 19.04 3.85
C TYR A 30 -31.14 19.45 3.08
N ILE A 31 -30.18 20.11 3.74
CA ILE A 31 -28.90 20.46 3.13
C ILE A 31 -28.09 19.21 2.77
N PHE A 32 -28.14 18.17 3.60
CA PHE A 32 -27.31 16.97 3.41
C PHE A 32 -27.88 15.98 2.37
N VAL A 33 -29.18 16.04 2.06
CA VAL A 33 -29.83 15.16 1.07
C VAL A 33 -29.89 15.78 -0.34
N GLY A 34 -29.52 17.06 -0.50
CA GLY A 34 -29.72 17.83 -1.74
C GLY A 34 -28.50 18.14 -2.62
N THR A 35 -27.29 17.69 -2.28
CA THR A 35 -26.07 18.00 -3.04
C THR A 35 -25.56 16.84 -3.90
N ASP A 36 -26.40 16.41 -4.85
CA ASP A 36 -25.93 15.83 -6.11
C ASP A 36 -26.09 16.92 -7.19
N ARG A 37 -25.09 17.78 -7.32
CA ARG A 37 -24.98 18.72 -8.43
C ARG A 37 -23.73 18.43 -9.24
N ARG A 38 -23.88 17.51 -10.19
CA ARG A 38 -23.07 17.46 -11.40
C ARG A 38 -23.30 18.73 -12.19
N THR A 39 -22.27 19.56 -12.31
CA THR A 39 -22.22 20.70 -13.22
C THR A 39 -22.03 20.20 -14.65
N THR A 40 -23.05 20.35 -15.48
CA THR A 40 -23.00 20.22 -16.94
C THR A 40 -22.52 21.55 -17.53
N ILE A 41 -21.38 21.56 -18.22
CA ILE A 41 -21.00 22.64 -19.13
C ILE A 41 -21.31 22.17 -20.56
N VAL A 42 -22.04 23.00 -21.29
CA VAL A 42 -22.55 22.78 -22.65
C VAL A 42 -21.54 23.30 -23.68
N VAL A 43 -21.23 22.50 -24.71
CA VAL A 43 -20.76 22.98 -26.02
C VAL A 43 -21.50 22.20 -27.11
N SER A 44 -22.03 22.92 -28.10
CA SER A 44 -22.97 22.48 -29.14
C SER A 44 -22.29 22.08 -30.47
N GLU A 45 -22.51 20.82 -30.88
CA GLU A 45 -22.75 20.21 -32.24
C GLU A 45 -21.77 20.38 -33.45
N PRO A 46 -21.79 19.50 -34.49
CA PRO A 46 -21.53 18.05 -34.50
C PRO A 46 -20.62 17.58 -35.69
N ALA A 47 -19.77 16.56 -35.52
CA ALA A 47 -19.33 15.72 -36.66
C ALA A 47 -18.76 14.37 -36.18
N LYS A 48 -19.53 13.32 -36.48
CA LYS A 48 -19.19 11.89 -36.61
C LYS A 48 -17.72 11.52 -36.36
N ASN A 49 -17.47 10.71 -35.33
CA ASN A 49 -16.70 9.48 -35.46
C ASN A 49 -16.91 8.57 -34.25
N GLU A 50 -17.29 7.33 -34.55
CA GLU A 50 -17.45 6.21 -33.62
C GLU A 50 -16.11 5.89 -32.94
N LEU A 51 -16.07 5.78 -31.61
CA LEU A 51 -15.22 4.79 -30.93
C LEU A 51 -15.69 4.52 -29.49
N THR A 52 -16.49 3.46 -29.39
CA THR A 52 -16.67 2.52 -28.26
C THR A 52 -16.51 3.02 -26.83
N SER A 53 -17.63 3.04 -26.12
CA SER A 53 -17.71 2.92 -24.66
C SER A 53 -16.99 1.63 -24.22
N GLY A 54 -15.76 1.77 -23.74
CA GLY A 54 -14.99 0.66 -23.19
C GLY A 54 -15.47 0.33 -21.79
N THR A 55 -16.29 -0.72 -21.66
CA THR A 55 -16.42 -1.44 -20.39
C THR A 55 -15.01 -1.88 -20.00
N ILE A 56 -14.40 -1.25 -18.98
CA ILE A 56 -13.16 -1.76 -18.39
C ILE A 56 -13.51 -3.11 -17.78
N ASP A 57 -13.17 -4.18 -18.48
CA ASP A 57 -13.32 -5.53 -17.99
C ASP A 57 -12.35 -5.72 -16.82
N ARG A 58 -12.87 -5.58 -15.61
CA ARG A 58 -12.09 -5.74 -14.38
C ARG A 58 -11.53 -7.16 -14.22
N SER A 59 -11.98 -8.13 -15.02
CA SER A 59 -11.37 -9.46 -15.07
C SER A 59 -9.98 -9.47 -15.73
N LEU A 60 -9.61 -8.41 -16.47
CA LEU A 60 -8.30 -8.25 -17.10
C LEU A 60 -7.25 -7.60 -16.19
N LEU A 61 -7.63 -7.09 -15.01
CA LEU A 61 -6.69 -6.53 -14.03
C LEU A 61 -6.06 -7.67 -13.24
N VAL A 62 -4.83 -8.05 -13.61
CA VAL A 62 -4.03 -9.00 -12.82
C VAL A 62 -3.68 -8.35 -11.48
N PRO A 63 -4.09 -8.92 -10.32
CA PRO A 63 -3.75 -8.36 -9.02
C PRO A 63 -2.23 -8.33 -8.77
N PRO A 64 -1.68 -7.32 -8.08
CA PRO A 64 -0.25 -7.25 -7.76
C PRO A 64 0.25 -8.53 -7.07
N GLY A 65 1.36 -9.08 -7.56
CA GLY A 65 1.97 -10.29 -7.00
C GLY A 65 1.38 -11.61 -7.51
N MET A 66 0.30 -11.59 -8.32
CA MET A 66 -0.30 -12.83 -8.83
C MET A 66 0.59 -13.56 -9.85
N ARG A 67 1.31 -12.83 -10.71
CA ARG A 67 2.18 -13.45 -11.72
C ARG A 67 3.36 -14.17 -11.05
N ALA A 68 3.94 -13.54 -10.03
CA ALA A 68 4.98 -14.15 -9.21
C ALA A 68 4.48 -15.40 -8.47
N ARG A 69 3.27 -15.35 -7.88
CA ARG A 69 2.67 -16.51 -7.19
C ARG A 69 2.44 -17.69 -8.13
N GLN A 70 1.90 -17.45 -9.32
CA GLN A 70 1.69 -18.47 -10.34
C GLN A 70 3.03 -19.09 -10.78
N PHE A 71 4.06 -18.26 -10.97
CA PHE A 71 5.38 -18.77 -11.33
C PHE A 71 6.01 -19.61 -10.20
N ILE A 72 5.90 -19.18 -8.95
CA ILE A 72 6.34 -19.96 -7.79
C ILE A 72 5.58 -21.28 -7.67
N GLU A 73 4.28 -21.29 -7.96
CA GLU A 73 3.47 -22.51 -7.98
C GLU A 73 3.96 -23.49 -9.05
N GLN A 74 4.24 -23.00 -10.26
CA GLN A 74 4.82 -23.81 -11.33
C GLN A 74 6.15 -24.44 -10.90
N LEU A 75 7.08 -23.65 -10.36
CA LEU A 75 8.37 -24.15 -9.87
C LEU A 75 8.21 -25.20 -8.77
N ARG A 76 7.24 -25.03 -7.87
CA ARG A 76 6.93 -26.03 -6.83
C ARG A 76 6.42 -27.34 -7.41
N ASN A 77 5.65 -27.28 -8.49
CA ASN A 77 5.15 -28.46 -9.18
C ASN A 77 6.27 -29.19 -9.94
N GLU A 78 7.25 -28.46 -10.47
CA GLU A 78 8.45 -29.03 -11.10
C GLU A 78 9.39 -29.68 -10.07
N GLY A 79 9.47 -29.11 -8.86
CA GLY A 79 10.22 -29.67 -7.73
C GLY A 79 11.62 -29.07 -7.57
N LYS A 80 12.36 -29.57 -6.57
CA LYS A 80 13.71 -29.09 -6.24
C LYS A 80 14.80 -29.85 -7.01
N PRO A 81 15.97 -29.22 -7.27
CA PRO A 81 16.32 -27.83 -6.95
C PRO A 81 15.59 -26.84 -7.86
N TYR A 82 15.16 -25.71 -7.29
CA TYR A 82 14.54 -24.65 -8.08
C TYR A 82 15.61 -23.92 -8.90
N ALA A 83 15.26 -23.47 -10.10
CA ALA A 83 16.10 -22.64 -10.96
C ALA A 83 16.21 -21.20 -10.42
N LEU A 84 16.93 -20.99 -9.31
CA LEU A 84 16.93 -19.72 -8.59
C LEU A 84 17.48 -18.54 -9.40
N ASP A 85 18.43 -18.78 -10.31
CA ASP A 85 18.96 -17.75 -11.21
C ASP A 85 17.86 -17.26 -12.18
N GLU A 86 17.00 -18.16 -12.66
CA GLU A 86 15.84 -17.81 -13.48
C GLU A 86 14.82 -17.02 -12.67
N VAL A 87 14.58 -17.42 -11.40
CA VAL A 87 13.70 -16.66 -10.51
C VAL A 87 14.21 -15.24 -10.30
N PHE A 88 15.51 -15.07 -10.09
CA PHE A 88 16.12 -13.76 -9.94
C PHE A 88 16.01 -12.92 -11.21
N SER A 89 16.35 -13.48 -12.39
CA SER A 89 16.21 -12.77 -13.67
C SER A 89 14.77 -12.30 -13.91
N LYS A 90 13.79 -13.16 -13.60
CA LYS A 90 12.38 -12.84 -13.76
C LYS A 90 11.92 -11.77 -12.76
N ALA A 91 12.49 -11.75 -11.56
CA ALA A 91 12.26 -10.68 -10.59
C ALA A 91 12.79 -9.33 -11.10
N ASP A 92 13.98 -9.31 -11.71
CA ASP A 92 14.54 -8.11 -12.37
C ASP A 92 13.65 -7.63 -13.52
N ASP A 93 13.13 -8.55 -14.33
CA ASP A 93 12.19 -8.23 -15.41
C ASP A 93 10.94 -7.54 -14.86
N TYR A 94 10.32 -8.12 -13.82
CA TYR A 94 9.16 -7.50 -13.17
C TYR A 94 9.48 -6.14 -12.54
N GLY A 95 10.68 -5.96 -11.98
CA GLY A 95 11.14 -4.67 -11.48
C GLY A 95 11.20 -3.62 -12.58
N ARG A 96 11.78 -3.96 -13.73
CA ARG A 96 11.89 -3.08 -14.92
C ARG A 96 10.53 -2.74 -15.52
N GLU A 97 9.54 -3.63 -15.39
CA GLU A 97 8.14 -3.39 -15.78
C GLU A 97 7.35 -2.51 -14.80
N GLY A 98 7.94 -2.15 -13.64
CA GLY A 98 7.23 -1.45 -12.57
C GLY A 98 6.32 -2.35 -11.73
N SER A 99 6.41 -3.66 -11.92
CA SER A 99 5.63 -4.65 -11.16
C SER A 99 6.34 -5.03 -9.86
N LEU A 100 6.45 -4.04 -8.97
CA LEU A 100 7.22 -4.13 -7.72
C LEU A 100 6.77 -5.29 -6.81
N ALA A 101 5.46 -5.57 -6.78
CA ALA A 101 4.89 -6.66 -5.98
C ALA A 101 5.32 -8.04 -6.50
N ASP A 102 5.32 -8.23 -7.81
CA ASP A 102 5.78 -9.48 -8.42
C ASP A 102 7.30 -9.65 -8.22
N ALA A 103 8.07 -8.58 -8.47
CA ALA A 103 9.52 -8.58 -8.26
C ALA A 103 9.92 -8.93 -6.83
N HIS A 104 9.34 -8.23 -5.83
CA HIS A 104 9.63 -8.47 -4.42
C HIS A 104 9.32 -9.90 -3.99
N LEU A 105 8.21 -10.48 -4.45
CA LEU A 105 7.85 -11.86 -4.13
C LEU A 105 8.86 -12.86 -4.69
N LEU A 106 9.35 -12.66 -5.92
CA LEU A 106 10.34 -13.53 -6.53
C LEU A 106 11.72 -13.39 -5.87
N TYR A 107 12.18 -12.17 -5.58
CA TYR A 107 13.40 -11.98 -4.79
C TYR A 107 13.30 -12.65 -3.42
N PHE A 108 12.19 -12.45 -2.71
CA PHE A 108 11.97 -13.07 -1.42
C PHE A 108 11.97 -14.59 -1.49
N PHE A 109 11.31 -15.17 -2.50
CA PHE A 109 11.31 -16.60 -2.71
C PHE A 109 12.74 -17.12 -2.93
N ALA A 110 13.49 -16.54 -3.88
CA ALA A 110 14.84 -16.99 -4.20
C ALA A 110 15.82 -16.79 -3.04
N ALA A 111 15.77 -15.64 -2.34
CA ALA A 111 16.58 -15.36 -1.15
C ALA A 111 16.29 -16.33 0.01
N ARG A 112 15.04 -16.78 0.14
CA ARG A 112 14.66 -17.79 1.15
C ARG A 112 15.23 -19.17 0.80
N GLU A 113 15.28 -19.52 -0.48
CA GLU A 113 15.86 -20.79 -0.97
C GLU A 113 17.39 -20.76 -1.11
N GLY A 114 18.05 -19.63 -0.83
CA GLY A 114 19.51 -19.54 -0.72
C GLY A 114 20.20 -18.69 -1.79
N HIS A 115 19.46 -18.04 -2.70
CA HIS A 115 20.05 -17.21 -3.75
C HIS A 115 20.66 -15.93 -3.18
N VAL A 116 21.99 -15.81 -3.26
CA VAL A 116 22.75 -14.71 -2.63
C VAL A 116 22.40 -13.36 -3.25
N ASP A 117 22.35 -13.23 -4.57
CA ASP A 117 22.02 -11.95 -5.22
C ASP A 117 20.59 -11.49 -4.90
N SER A 118 19.68 -12.43 -4.63
CA SER A 118 18.33 -12.07 -4.20
C SER A 118 18.32 -11.51 -2.78
N MET A 119 19.16 -12.07 -1.89
CA MET A 119 19.34 -11.51 -0.54
C MET A 119 19.93 -10.10 -0.61
N ILE A 120 20.94 -9.89 -1.46
CA ILE A 120 21.56 -8.58 -1.65
C ILE A 120 20.52 -7.60 -2.18
N LYS A 121 19.75 -7.97 -3.21
CA LYS A 121 18.73 -7.09 -3.79
C LYS A 121 17.68 -6.67 -2.78
N LEU A 122 17.19 -7.61 -1.95
CA LEU A 122 16.28 -7.27 -0.85
C LEU A 122 16.93 -6.35 0.17
N ALA A 123 18.20 -6.59 0.52
CA ALA A 123 18.92 -5.74 1.44
C ALA A 123 19.04 -4.30 0.91
N GLU A 124 19.37 -4.13 -0.37
CA GLU A 124 19.49 -2.82 -1.03
C GLU A 124 18.15 -2.08 -1.10
N MET A 125 17.05 -2.78 -1.41
CA MET A 125 15.69 -2.20 -1.43
C MET A 125 15.25 -1.66 -0.07
N LEU A 126 15.90 -2.08 1.01
CA LEU A 126 15.59 -1.72 2.39
C LEU A 126 16.68 -0.82 3.01
N ASP A 127 17.82 -0.67 2.33
CA ASP A 127 18.99 0.05 2.83
C ASP A 127 18.74 1.56 2.75
N PRO A 128 18.76 2.30 3.86
CA PRO A 128 18.52 3.74 3.86
C PRO A 128 19.50 4.54 2.99
N ASN A 129 20.69 4.01 2.70
CA ASN A 129 21.65 4.66 1.80
C ASN A 129 21.31 4.48 0.31
N LEU A 130 20.47 3.50 -0.03
CA LEU A 130 20.15 3.11 -1.41
C LEU A 130 18.64 3.20 -1.72
N PHE A 131 17.82 3.40 -0.69
CA PHE A 131 16.37 3.35 -0.77
C PHE A 131 15.81 4.39 -1.74
N GLN A 132 14.90 3.93 -2.59
CA GLN A 132 14.13 4.73 -3.54
C GLN A 132 12.68 4.28 -3.44
N SER A 133 11.78 5.21 -3.08
CA SER A 133 10.36 4.88 -2.90
C SER A 133 9.71 4.48 -4.22
N GLU A 134 10.19 5.00 -5.35
CA GLU A 134 9.68 4.70 -6.69
C GLU A 134 9.88 3.23 -7.09
N ASN A 135 10.89 2.58 -6.51
CA ASN A 135 11.28 1.20 -6.79
C ASN A 135 11.00 0.26 -5.62
N SER A 136 10.21 0.70 -4.63
CA SER A 136 9.91 -0.04 -3.40
C SER A 136 8.41 -0.16 -3.16
N LEU A 137 8.03 -1.19 -2.40
CA LEU A 137 6.68 -1.34 -1.86
C LEU A 137 6.49 -0.61 -0.54
N LEU A 138 7.56 -0.01 -0.02
CA LEU A 138 7.58 0.69 1.26
C LEU A 138 7.67 2.19 1.01
N ASP A 139 7.11 2.96 1.94
CA ASP A 139 7.23 4.43 1.94
C ASP A 139 8.55 4.91 2.56
N GLN A 140 9.25 4.03 3.29
CA GLN A 140 10.50 4.32 4.00
C GLN A 140 11.41 3.09 4.04
N PRO A 141 12.73 3.27 4.19
CA PRO A 141 13.67 2.15 4.34
C PRO A 141 13.44 1.34 5.61
N ASP A 142 13.94 0.10 5.62
CA ASP A 142 13.99 -0.77 6.81
C ASP A 142 15.44 -1.22 7.05
N PRO A 143 16.23 -0.43 7.79
CA PRO A 143 17.64 -0.72 8.02
C PRO A 143 17.86 -2.03 8.78
N LEU A 144 16.93 -2.44 9.63
CA LEU A 144 17.06 -3.69 10.39
C LEU A 144 16.89 -4.91 9.49
N GLN A 145 15.92 -4.87 8.57
CA GLN A 145 15.75 -5.95 7.60
C GLN A 145 16.87 -5.95 6.56
N SER A 146 17.34 -4.77 6.15
CA SER A 146 18.54 -4.64 5.29
C SER A 146 19.74 -5.36 5.90
N TYR A 147 20.04 -5.07 7.18
CA TYR A 147 21.12 -5.72 7.91
C TYR A 147 20.97 -7.25 7.95
N LYS A 148 19.76 -7.77 8.22
CA LYS A 148 19.52 -9.22 8.28
C LYS A 148 19.83 -9.90 6.95
N TRP A 149 19.43 -9.29 5.83
CA TRP A 149 19.69 -9.85 4.50
C TRP A 149 21.16 -9.76 4.11
N TYR A 150 21.83 -8.62 4.36
CA TYR A 150 23.28 -8.52 4.15
C TYR A 150 24.06 -9.54 4.99
N ARG A 151 23.67 -9.75 6.25
CA ARG A 151 24.31 -10.75 7.11
C ARG A 151 24.12 -12.16 6.55
N LYS A 152 22.90 -12.52 6.13
CA LYS A 152 22.61 -13.81 5.51
C LYS A 152 23.40 -14.01 4.20
N ALA A 153 23.58 -12.95 3.40
CA ALA A 153 24.39 -13.00 2.19
C ALA A 153 25.89 -13.18 2.50
N ALA A 154 26.42 -12.51 3.53
CA ALA A 154 27.80 -12.70 4.01
C ALA A 154 28.06 -14.14 4.49
N GLU A 155 27.10 -14.73 5.22
CA GLU A 155 27.19 -16.12 5.70
C GLU A 155 27.31 -17.14 4.57
N GLN A 156 26.78 -16.83 3.38
CA GLN A 156 26.86 -17.69 2.19
C GLN A 156 28.15 -17.49 1.37
N GLY A 157 29.07 -16.62 1.81
CA GLY A 157 30.47 -16.60 1.37
C GLY A 157 30.76 -16.12 -0.05
N GLN A 158 29.76 -15.69 -0.82
CA GLN A 158 29.95 -15.25 -2.21
C GLN A 158 30.25 -13.75 -2.37
N SER A 159 29.99 -12.93 -1.36
CA SER A 159 30.14 -11.48 -1.47
C SER A 159 30.57 -10.87 -0.14
N ASP A 160 31.60 -10.02 -0.18
CA ASP A 160 32.05 -9.29 1.00
C ASP A 160 31.03 -8.20 1.34
N MET A 161 30.02 -8.56 2.14
CA MET A 161 29.00 -7.62 2.62
C MET A 161 29.49 -6.78 3.80
N SER A 162 30.72 -6.97 4.28
CA SER A 162 31.25 -6.22 5.43
C SER A 162 31.22 -4.71 5.17
N ALA A 163 31.59 -4.28 3.95
CA ALA A 163 31.57 -2.88 3.57
C ALA A 163 30.15 -2.29 3.56
N ARG A 164 29.14 -3.06 3.13
CA ARG A 164 27.73 -2.63 3.11
C ARG A 164 27.16 -2.56 4.53
N ILE A 165 27.45 -3.56 5.35
CA ILE A 165 27.09 -3.58 6.77
C ILE A 165 27.75 -2.40 7.51
N GLN A 166 29.01 -2.11 7.22
CA GLN A 166 29.72 -0.98 7.82
C GLN A 166 29.09 0.36 7.44
N LYS A 167 28.72 0.56 6.16
CA LYS A 167 27.98 1.77 5.74
C LYS A 167 26.64 1.90 6.45
N LEU A 168 25.93 0.78 6.62
CA LEU A 168 24.66 0.74 7.33
C LEU A 168 24.82 1.09 8.82
N GLN A 169 25.89 0.62 9.47
CA GLN A 169 26.25 1.01 10.84
C GLN A 169 26.61 2.49 10.94
N GLN A 170 27.40 3.03 10.00
CA GLN A 170 27.77 4.45 9.96
C GLN A 170 26.53 5.34 9.83
N TRP A 171 25.62 5.00 8.93
CA TRP A 171 24.32 5.65 8.82
C TRP A 171 23.57 5.62 10.16
N ALA A 172 23.53 4.47 10.83
CA ALA A 172 22.82 4.32 12.09
C ALA A 172 23.45 5.17 13.22
N MET A 173 24.79 5.25 13.28
CA MET A 173 25.49 6.12 14.23
C MET A 173 25.09 7.58 14.03
N GLN A 174 25.15 8.07 12.80
CA GLN A 174 24.77 9.44 12.45
C GLN A 174 23.30 9.74 12.76
N GLU A 175 22.39 8.85 12.39
CA GLU A 175 20.95 9.05 12.57
C GLU A 175 20.50 8.89 14.03
N SER A 176 21.24 8.14 14.84
CA SER A 176 20.93 7.97 16.26
C SER A 176 21.08 9.27 17.06
N GLU A 177 21.96 10.18 16.61
CA GLU A 177 22.11 11.52 17.18
C GLU A 177 20.88 12.40 16.91
N SER A 178 20.13 12.09 15.85
CA SER A 178 18.91 12.78 15.43
C SER A 178 17.63 12.13 15.98
N ASP A 179 17.73 11.31 17.04
CA ASP A 179 16.63 10.59 17.70
C ASP A 179 15.91 9.54 16.81
N ASN A 180 16.52 9.13 15.69
CA ASN A 180 15.92 8.14 14.78
C ASN A 180 15.76 6.77 15.49
N PRO A 181 14.52 6.26 15.68
CA PRO A 181 14.29 5.02 16.43
C PRO A 181 14.83 3.78 15.69
N TYR A 182 14.78 3.76 14.36
CA TYR A 182 15.27 2.65 13.56
C TYR A 182 16.79 2.55 13.61
N ALA A 183 17.48 3.69 13.60
CA ALA A 183 18.93 3.76 13.76
C ALA A 183 19.38 3.24 15.12
N ARG A 184 18.74 3.68 16.21
CA ARG A 184 19.01 3.16 17.57
C ARG A 184 18.75 1.67 17.67
N GLN A 185 17.64 1.19 17.12
CA GLN A 185 17.31 -0.22 17.10
C GLN A 185 18.37 -1.05 16.37
N LEU A 186 18.84 -0.56 15.22
CA LEU A 186 19.90 -1.23 14.47
C LEU A 186 21.19 -1.31 15.30
N LEU A 187 21.61 -0.22 15.94
CA LEU A 187 22.81 -0.21 16.79
C LEU A 187 22.73 -1.13 18.01
N LEU A 188 21.55 -1.58 18.43
CA LEU A 188 21.40 -2.58 19.50
C LEU A 188 21.58 -4.01 18.98
N VAL A 189 21.24 -4.26 17.72
CA VAL A 189 21.25 -5.61 17.12
C VAL A 189 22.59 -5.96 16.50
N VAL A 190 23.37 -4.94 16.13
CA VAL A 190 24.60 -5.08 15.33
C VAL A 190 25.87 -5.12 16.21
N GLN A 191 25.72 -5.11 17.54
CA GLN A 191 26.82 -5.21 18.52
C GLN A 191 27.47 -6.58 18.56
#